data_AF-A0A2G9UTP5-F1
#
_entry.id   AF-A0A2G9UTP5-F1
#
_cell.length_a   1.000
_cell.length_b   1.000
_cell.length_c   1.000
_cell.angle_alpha   90.00
_cell.angle_beta   90.00
_cell.angle_gamma   90.00
#
_symmetry.space_group_name_H-M   'P 1'
#
loop_
_entity.id
_entity.type
_entity.pdbx_description
1 polymer ?
#
loop_
_entity_poly.entity_id
_entity_poly.type
_entity_poly.pdbx_seq_one_letter_code
_entity_poly.pdbx_strand_id
1 'polypeptide(L)'
;MAIDSQFIMLSFGDSPCLPNYFIGLVITGASSFMSKYLERQFNVPPSRSSLLIGCVMVPMAGIGCMISGFIVQYFRLNCVTTLKLAVGLLFVSLVLTPMYLIYCPHDPLVGVETTYPDRDGQISVGNYSDVEPTLRSPCNSHCLCSEAEFRPVCAEFVDGRQLSYYSPCFAGCSEPYTPLQKVYSNCSCVVETARLRVKHVKKGLCESKCKGLLGFLIMFAPLSLCTFAVAVPIISVILR
;
A
#
# COMPACT_ATOMS: atom_id res chain seq x y z
N MET A 1 -20.07 -15.78 8.63
CA MET A 1 -19.97 -16.94 7.73
C MET A 1 -18.91 -17.85 8.30
N ALA A 2 -19.35 -18.75 9.18
CA ALA A 2 -18.50 -19.76 9.79
C ALA A 2 -18.14 -20.77 8.71
N ILE A 3 -16.88 -20.77 8.30
CA ILE A 3 -16.37 -21.80 7.39
C ILE A 3 -15.81 -22.91 8.28
N ASP A 4 -16.52 -24.02 8.20
CA ASP A 4 -16.45 -25.22 8.99
C ASP A 4 -15.02 -25.79 9.10
N SER A 5 -14.52 -25.87 10.33
CA SER A 5 -13.18 -26.36 10.67
C SER A 5 -13.05 -27.89 10.57
N GLN A 6 -14.13 -28.63 10.30
CA GLN A 6 -14.08 -30.09 10.14
C GLN A 6 -13.93 -30.55 8.68
N PHE A 7 -14.30 -29.73 7.69
CA PHE A 7 -14.21 -30.14 6.28
C PHE A 7 -12.78 -30.06 5.72
N ILE A 8 -11.89 -29.26 6.34
CA ILE A 8 -10.47 -29.20 5.97
C ILE A 8 -9.69 -30.42 6.50
N MET A 9 -10.17 -31.06 7.58
CA MET A 9 -9.48 -32.22 8.17
C MET A 9 -9.75 -33.55 7.46
N LEU A 10 -10.89 -33.71 6.78
CA LEU A 10 -11.32 -35.03 6.27
C LEU A 10 -10.97 -35.33 4.81
N SER A 11 -10.53 -34.34 4.03
CA SER A 11 -10.21 -34.54 2.60
C SER A 11 -8.71 -34.59 2.26
N PHE A 12 -7.83 -34.47 3.27
CA PHE A 12 -6.38 -34.33 3.07
C PHE A 12 -5.55 -35.33 3.91
N GLY A 13 -6.08 -36.53 4.11
CA GLY A 13 -5.24 -37.68 4.46
C GLY A 13 -4.32 -38.03 3.29
N ASP A 14 -3.05 -38.32 3.58
CA ASP A 14 -2.07 -39.00 2.70
C ASP A 14 -1.01 -38.18 1.93
N SER A 15 -0.69 -36.93 2.29
CA SER A 15 0.55 -36.30 1.79
C SER A 15 1.19 -35.28 2.74
N PRO A 16 2.38 -35.57 3.35
CA PRO A 16 3.08 -34.66 4.27
C PRO A 16 3.60 -33.37 3.61
N CYS A 17 3.44 -33.20 2.29
CA CYS A 17 3.87 -32.03 1.55
C CYS A 17 2.82 -30.91 1.48
N LEU A 18 1.52 -31.23 1.55
CA LEU A 18 0.44 -30.29 1.23
C LEU A 18 0.24 -29.12 2.22
N PRO A 19 0.41 -29.29 3.55
CA PRO A 19 0.24 -28.19 4.51
C PRO A 19 1.23 -27.04 4.29
N ASN A 20 2.45 -27.36 3.86
CA ASN A 20 3.49 -26.36 3.60
C ASN A 20 3.17 -25.49 2.37
N TYR A 21 2.54 -26.07 1.34
CA TYR A 21 2.13 -25.31 0.15
C TYR A 21 1.02 -24.31 0.46
N PHE A 22 0.04 -24.69 1.28
CA PHE A 22 -1.06 -23.81 1.65
C PHE A 22 -0.58 -22.60 2.46
N ILE A 23 0.29 -22.84 3.45
CA ILE A 23 0.90 -21.76 4.27
C ILE A 23 1.73 -20.82 3.39
N GLY A 24 2.52 -21.37 2.46
CA GLY A 24 3.29 -20.57 1.51
C GLY A 24 2.41 -19.67 0.63
N LEU A 25 1.33 -20.22 0.07
CA LEU A 25 0.39 -19.46 -0.77
C LEU A 25 -0.25 -18.29 -0.02
N VAL A 26 -0.68 -18.53 1.24
CA VAL A 26 -1.28 -17.49 2.09
C VAL A 26 -0.28 -16.37 2.38
N ILE A 27 0.98 -16.68 2.69
CA ILE A 27 2.02 -15.68 3.01
C ILE A 27 2.40 -14.85 1.77
N THR A 28 2.59 -15.50 0.62
CA THR A 28 2.92 -14.81 -0.64
C THR A 28 1.76 -13.95 -1.15
N GLY A 29 0.52 -14.42 -0.97
CA GLY A 29 -0.67 -13.64 -1.29
C GLY A 29 -0.78 -12.40 -0.39
N ALA A 30 -0.76 -12.61 0.93
CA ALA A 30 -0.90 -11.53 1.91
C ALA A 30 0.18 -10.44 1.75
N SER A 31 1.44 -10.82 1.50
CA SER A 31 2.53 -9.86 1.27
C SER A 31 2.31 -9.00 0.02
N SER A 32 1.84 -9.61 -1.07
CA SER A 32 1.54 -8.88 -2.33
C SER A 32 0.39 -7.90 -2.15
N PHE A 33 -0.69 -8.34 -1.48
CA PHE A 33 -1.83 -7.48 -1.16
C PHE A 33 -1.45 -6.35 -0.20
N MET A 34 -0.55 -6.61 0.76
CA MET A 34 -0.10 -5.60 1.72
C MET A 34 0.65 -4.45 1.04
N SER A 35 1.49 -4.75 0.05
CA SER A 35 2.15 -3.71 -0.76
C SER A 35 1.15 -2.86 -1.52
N LYS A 36 0.12 -3.49 -2.10
CA LYS A 36 -0.97 -2.78 -2.78
C LYS A 36 -1.83 -1.96 -1.83
N TYR A 37 -2.08 -2.46 -0.63
CA TYR A 37 -2.78 -1.73 0.42
C TYR A 37 -2.03 -0.44 0.77
N LEU A 38 -0.71 -0.53 0.96
CA LEU A 38 0.12 0.63 1.28
C LEU A 38 0.17 1.65 0.13
N GLU A 39 0.25 1.17 -1.12
CA GLU A 39 0.16 2.02 -2.31
C GLU A 39 -1.15 2.81 -2.35
N ARG A 40 -2.29 2.18 -2.04
CA ARG A 40 -3.61 2.80 -2.18
C ARG A 40 -4.01 3.67 -0.98
N GLN A 41 -3.65 3.28 0.23
CA GLN A 41 -4.04 4.01 1.45
C GLN A 41 -3.10 5.17 1.78
N PHE A 42 -1.83 5.08 1.41
CA PHE A 42 -0.83 6.08 1.77
C PHE A 42 -0.18 6.75 0.54
N ASN A 43 -0.69 6.51 -0.67
CA ASN A 43 -0.15 7.04 -1.93
C ASN A 43 1.37 6.83 -2.10
N VAL A 44 1.91 5.78 -1.50
CA VAL A 44 3.34 5.52 -1.57
C VAL A 44 3.65 4.85 -2.90
N PRO A 45 4.70 5.26 -3.63
CA PRO A 45 5.04 4.63 -4.90
C PRO A 45 5.35 3.13 -4.73
N PRO A 46 4.98 2.26 -5.70
CA PRO A 46 5.07 0.80 -5.57
C PRO A 46 6.44 0.26 -5.13
N SER A 47 7.51 0.89 -5.63
CA SER A 47 8.89 0.54 -5.29
C SER A 47 9.22 0.85 -3.82
N ARG A 48 8.75 1.99 -3.30
CA ARG A 48 8.93 2.36 -1.88
C ARG A 48 8.07 1.48 -0.98
N SER A 49 6.82 1.21 -1.35
CA SER A 49 5.91 0.37 -0.56
C SER A 49 6.47 -1.04 -0.36
N SER A 50 6.91 -1.67 -1.45
CA SER A 50 7.51 -3.00 -1.42
C SER A 50 8.80 -3.03 -0.60
N LEU A 51 9.63 -1.98 -0.71
CA LEU A 51 10.87 -1.86 0.04
C LEU A 51 10.62 -1.68 1.54
N LEU A 52 9.67 -0.82 1.93
CA LEU A 52 9.31 -0.60 3.34
C LEU A 52 8.78 -1.88 3.99
N ILE A 53 7.84 -2.56 3.34
CA ILE A 53 7.29 -3.84 3.83
C ILE A 53 8.38 -4.89 3.91
N GLY A 54 9.21 -5.03 2.86
CA GLY A 54 10.33 -5.97 2.85
C GLY A 54 11.34 -5.71 3.96
N CYS A 55 11.73 -4.45 4.16
CA CYS A 55 12.67 -4.04 5.20
C CYS A 55 12.17 -4.30 6.62
N VAL A 56 10.86 -4.29 6.86
CA VAL A 56 10.29 -4.64 8.18
C VAL A 56 10.07 -6.15 8.30
N MET A 57 9.49 -6.79 7.28
CA MET A 57 9.14 -8.21 7.31
C MET A 57 10.36 -9.11 7.45
N VAL A 58 11.44 -8.84 6.72
CA VAL A 58 12.64 -9.70 6.72
C VAL A 58 13.29 -9.82 8.11
N PRO A 59 13.64 -8.73 8.81
CA PRO A 59 14.21 -8.84 10.15
C PRO A 59 13.22 -9.40 11.17
N MET A 60 11.94 -9.02 11.09
CA MET A 60 10.92 -9.54 12.01
C MET A 60 10.67 -11.03 11.82
N ALA A 61 10.78 -11.55 10.58
CA ALA A 61 10.73 -12.98 10.30
C ALA A 61 11.87 -13.73 10.97
N GLY A 62 13.11 -13.24 10.83
CA GLY A 62 14.27 -13.83 11.47
C GLY A 62 14.13 -13.87 13.00
N ILE A 63 13.80 -12.72 13.60
CA ILE A 63 13.64 -12.58 15.05
C ILE A 63 12.47 -13.45 15.57
N GLY A 64 11.31 -13.41 14.90
CA GLY A 64 10.13 -14.18 15.29
C GLY A 64 10.38 -15.69 15.24
N CYS A 65 11.01 -16.18 14.17
CA CYS A 65 11.36 -17.59 14.04
C CYS A 65 12.40 -18.03 15.08
N MET A 66 13.44 -17.21 15.32
CA MET A 66 14.47 -17.52 16.32
C MET A 66 13.90 -17.57 17.73
N ILE A 67 13.12 -16.56 18.14
CA ILE A 67 12.51 -16.51 19.48
C ILE A 67 11.57 -17.69 19.67
N SER A 68 10.70 -17.96 18.69
CA SER A 68 9.75 -19.06 18.81
C SER A 68 10.43 -20.43 18.81
N GLY A 69 11.45 -20.64 17.98
CA GLY A 69 12.22 -21.88 17.95
C GLY A 69 12.97 -22.11 19.26
N PHE A 70 13.59 -21.06 19.79
CA PHE A 70 14.26 -21.09 21.08
C PHE A 70 13.29 -21.47 22.21
N ILE A 71 12.10 -20.88 22.26
CA ILE A 71 11.08 -21.19 23.27
C ILE A 71 10.65 -22.67 23.20
N VAL A 72 10.37 -23.18 22.00
CA VAL A 72 9.92 -24.59 21.82
C VAL A 72 11.01 -25.58 22.22
N GLN A 73 12.25 -25.31 21.82
CA GLN A 73 13.38 -26.21 22.03
C GLN A 73 13.91 -26.15 23.48
N TYR A 74 13.95 -24.95 24.07
CA TYR A 74 14.45 -24.73 25.43
C TYR A 74 13.52 -25.31 26.49
N PHE A 75 12.21 -25.06 26.39
CA PHE A 75 11.24 -25.52 27.40
C PHE A 75 10.75 -26.96 27.20
N ARG A 76 11.21 -27.66 26.15
CA ARG A 76 10.74 -29.00 25.74
C ARG A 76 9.20 -29.10 25.82
N LEU A 77 8.53 -28.15 25.18
CA LEU A 77 7.08 -27.99 25.32
C LEU A 77 6.33 -29.23 24.81
N ASN A 78 5.35 -29.68 25.60
CA ASN A 78 4.38 -30.69 25.17
C ASN A 78 3.46 -30.10 24.09
N CYS A 79 2.87 -30.95 23.23
CA CYS A 79 1.96 -30.53 22.15
C CYS A 79 0.86 -29.58 22.65
N VAL A 80 0.28 -29.83 23.83
CA VAL A 80 -0.77 -28.98 24.43
C VAL A 80 -0.25 -27.57 24.75
N THR A 81 0.98 -27.46 25.27
CA THR A 81 1.59 -26.16 25.61
C THR A 81 2.01 -25.40 24.36
N THR A 82 2.52 -26.10 23.35
CA THR A 82 2.84 -25.52 22.03
C THR A 82 1.58 -24.98 21.34
N LEU A 83 0.46 -25.70 21.42
CA LEU A 83 -0.82 -25.24 20.90
C LEU A 83 -1.34 -24.00 21.66
N LYS A 84 -1.22 -23.98 22.99
CA LYS A 84 -1.57 -22.81 23.81
C LYS A 84 -0.75 -21.57 23.44
N LEU A 85 0.55 -21.74 23.20
CA LEU A 85 1.42 -20.66 22.73
C LEU A 85 0.96 -20.12 21.37
N ALA A 86 0.65 -21.00 20.42
CA ALA A 86 0.15 -20.62 19.10
C ALA A 86 -1.18 -19.84 19.19
N VAL A 87 -2.13 -20.31 20.02
CA VAL A 87 -3.41 -19.61 20.25
C VAL A 87 -3.19 -18.24 20.89
N GLY A 88 -2.27 -18.12 21.86
CA GLY A 88 -1.93 -16.84 22.48
C GLY A 88 -1.36 -15.84 21.47
N LEU A 89 -0.45 -16.27 20.60
CA LEU A 89 0.11 -15.42 19.56
C LEU A 89 -0.93 -15.00 18.52
N LEU A 90 -1.86 -15.89 18.15
CA LEU A 90 -2.99 -15.55 17.27
C LEU A 90 -3.91 -14.50 17.90
N PHE A 91 -4.17 -14.60 19.20
CA PHE A 91 -4.96 -13.60 19.93
C PHE A 91 -4.27 -12.23 19.94
N VAL A 92 -2.95 -12.18 20.13
CA VAL A 92 -2.17 -10.94 20.03
C VAL A 92 -2.27 -10.34 18.63
N SER A 93 -2.13 -11.16 17.58
CA SER A 93 -2.32 -10.69 16.19
C SER A 93 -3.72 -10.13 15.93
N LEU A 94 -4.75 -10.75 16.51
CA LEU A 94 -6.13 -10.24 16.42
C LEU A 94 -6.26 -8.85 17.07
N VAL A 95 -5.66 -8.66 18.25
CA VAL A 95 -5.65 -7.36 18.95
C VAL A 95 -4.90 -6.28 18.16
N LEU A 96 -3.91 -6.65 17.35
CA LEU A 96 -3.12 -5.74 16.49
C LEU A 96 -3.77 -5.46 15.12
N THR A 97 -4.85 -6.16 14.77
CA THR A 97 -5.59 -5.98 13.51
C THR A 97 -6.22 -4.58 13.28
N PRO A 98 -6.63 -3.75 14.29
CA PRO A 98 -7.22 -2.44 14.01
C PRO A 98 -6.25 -1.44 13.36
N MET A 99 -4.98 -1.81 13.11
CA MET A 99 -4.06 -1.03 12.28
C MET A 99 -4.63 -0.68 10.89
N TYR A 100 -5.54 -1.51 10.34
CA TYR A 100 -6.19 -1.24 9.05
C TYR A 100 -7.20 -0.09 9.11
N LEU A 101 -7.57 0.39 10.29
CA LEU A 101 -8.48 1.54 10.47
C LEU A 101 -7.75 2.88 10.41
N ILE A 102 -6.42 2.89 10.32
CA ILE A 102 -5.65 4.12 10.15
C ILE A 102 -5.90 4.66 8.75
N TYR A 103 -6.78 5.65 8.67
CA TYR A 103 -7.06 6.38 7.44
C TYR A 103 -6.10 7.55 7.27
N CYS A 104 -5.56 7.71 6.07
CA CYS A 104 -4.86 8.93 5.68
C CYS A 104 -5.65 9.62 4.56
N PRO A 105 -5.83 10.95 4.61
CA PRO A 105 -6.39 11.68 3.47
C PRO A 105 -5.51 11.48 2.24
N HIS A 106 -6.11 10.97 1.18
CA HIS A 106 -5.50 10.82 -0.14
C HIS A 106 -5.46 12.20 -0.83
N ASP A 107 -4.38 12.52 -1.54
CA ASP A 107 -4.30 13.75 -2.34
C ASP A 107 -5.28 13.67 -3.52
N PRO A 108 -6.16 14.66 -3.73
CA PRO A 108 -7.26 14.53 -4.68
C PRO A 108 -6.76 14.42 -6.13
N LEU A 109 -7.41 13.55 -6.91
CA LEU A 109 -7.13 13.40 -8.34
C LEU A 109 -7.84 14.49 -9.15
N VAL A 110 -7.07 15.27 -9.90
CA VAL A 110 -7.60 16.35 -10.77
C VAL A 110 -8.33 15.74 -11.97
N GLY A 111 -9.55 16.21 -12.22
CA GLY A 111 -10.46 15.73 -13.26
C GLY A 111 -11.40 14.60 -12.83
N VAL A 112 -11.25 14.06 -11.62
CA VAL A 112 -12.11 12.97 -11.08
C VAL A 112 -12.70 13.36 -9.73
N GLU A 113 -11.88 13.86 -8.81
CA GLU A 113 -12.31 14.28 -7.47
C GLU A 113 -12.31 15.81 -7.32
N THR A 114 -11.50 16.50 -8.13
CA THR A 114 -11.40 17.96 -8.15
C THR A 114 -11.40 18.49 -9.57
N THR A 115 -11.87 19.72 -9.77
CA THR A 115 -11.80 20.38 -11.08
C THR A 115 -10.37 20.83 -11.38
N TYR A 116 -10.09 21.09 -12.67
CA TYR A 116 -8.82 21.70 -13.07
C TYR A 116 -8.62 23.07 -12.38
N PRO A 117 -7.38 23.42 -11.99
CA PRO A 117 -7.09 24.73 -11.40
C PRO A 117 -7.42 25.86 -12.39
N ASP A 118 -8.13 26.87 -11.92
CA ASP A 118 -8.42 28.07 -12.71
C ASP A 118 -7.17 28.96 -12.87
N ARG A 119 -7.24 30.05 -13.65
CA ARG A 119 -6.11 30.96 -13.95
C ARG A 119 -5.48 31.57 -12.69
N ASP A 120 -6.24 31.66 -11.60
CA ASP A 120 -5.76 32.14 -10.29
C ASP A 120 -5.17 31.02 -9.40
N GLY A 121 -5.08 29.78 -9.90
CA GLY A 121 -4.58 28.62 -9.16
C GLY A 121 -5.52 28.12 -8.05
N GLN A 122 -6.80 28.52 -8.10
CA GLN A 122 -7.83 28.03 -7.19
C GLN A 122 -8.41 26.72 -7.70
N ILE A 123 -8.59 25.76 -6.79
CA ILE A 123 -9.20 24.46 -7.05
C ILE A 123 -10.49 24.42 -6.23
N SER A 124 -11.63 24.32 -6.91
CA SER A 124 -12.91 24.09 -6.24
C SER A 124 -12.98 22.62 -5.82
N VAL A 125 -12.67 22.38 -4.55
CA VAL A 125 -12.91 21.10 -3.88
C VAL A 125 -14.36 21.14 -3.39
N GLY A 126 -15.24 20.41 -4.08
CA GLY A 126 -16.62 20.09 -3.72
C GLY A 126 -17.31 21.04 -2.72
N ASN A 127 -17.87 22.13 -3.22
CA ASN A 127 -18.95 22.83 -2.51
C ASN A 127 -19.97 23.33 -3.53
N TYR A 128 -20.97 22.47 -3.80
CA TYR A 128 -22.26 22.81 -4.42
C TYR A 128 -22.23 23.93 -5.48
N SER A 129 -21.35 23.81 -6.47
CA SER A 129 -21.44 24.54 -7.72
C SER A 129 -21.54 23.49 -8.82
N ASP A 130 -22.51 23.67 -9.72
CA ASP A 130 -23.03 22.73 -10.72
C ASP A 130 -22.05 22.26 -11.81
N VAL A 131 -20.76 22.11 -11.48
CA VAL A 131 -19.70 21.70 -12.41
C VAL A 131 -19.19 20.33 -12.01
N GLU A 132 -19.68 19.31 -12.70
CA GLU A 132 -19.16 17.95 -12.60
C GLU A 132 -17.65 17.95 -12.96
N PRO A 133 -16.77 17.34 -12.15
CA PRO A 133 -15.36 17.25 -12.49
C PRO A 133 -15.18 16.42 -13.76
N THR A 134 -14.75 17.06 -14.84
CA THR A 134 -14.47 16.39 -16.12
C THR A 134 -12.97 16.20 -16.32
N LEU A 135 -12.57 15.02 -16.81
CA LEU A 135 -11.18 14.75 -17.22
C LEU A 135 -10.75 15.66 -18.38
N ARG A 136 -11.69 16.17 -19.17
CA ARG A 136 -11.43 17.11 -20.27
C ARG A 136 -11.61 18.55 -19.82
N SER A 137 -10.69 19.41 -20.21
CA SER A 137 -10.65 20.83 -19.87
C SER A 137 -10.02 21.61 -21.04
N PRO A 138 -10.19 22.94 -21.12
CA PRO A 138 -9.61 23.72 -22.22
C PRO A 138 -8.08 23.66 -22.29
N CYS A 139 -7.40 23.32 -21.20
CA CYS A 139 -5.94 23.19 -21.21
C CYS A 139 -5.49 21.87 -21.86
N ASN A 140 -6.29 20.79 -21.83
CA ASN A 140 -5.93 19.51 -22.45
C ASN A 140 -6.63 19.27 -23.80
N SER A 141 -7.48 20.18 -24.27
CA SER A 141 -8.20 20.06 -25.53
C SER A 141 -7.31 20.02 -26.78
N HIS A 142 -6.04 20.43 -26.65
CA HIS A 142 -5.05 20.36 -27.72
C HIS A 142 -4.54 18.93 -27.96
N CYS A 143 -4.80 17.99 -27.03
CA CYS A 143 -4.42 16.59 -27.16
C CYS A 143 -5.65 15.67 -27.17
N LEU A 144 -5.70 14.72 -28.11
CA LEU A 144 -6.71 13.66 -28.14
C LEU A 144 -6.38 12.57 -27.09
N CYS A 145 -6.57 12.89 -25.81
CA CYS A 145 -6.23 11.97 -24.73
C CYS A 145 -7.17 10.75 -24.69
N SER A 146 -6.57 9.56 -24.51
CA SER A 146 -7.30 8.32 -24.30
C SER A 146 -7.59 8.12 -22.81
N GLU A 147 -8.85 7.84 -22.47
CA GLU A 147 -9.29 7.50 -21.11
C GLU A 147 -8.98 6.05 -20.74
N ALA A 148 -8.58 5.21 -21.71
CA ALA A 148 -8.22 3.82 -21.47
C ALA A 148 -6.83 3.65 -20.83
N GLU A 149 -5.98 4.68 -20.86
CA GLU A 149 -4.59 4.61 -20.42
C GLU A 149 -4.33 5.42 -19.16
N PHE A 150 -4.36 4.74 -18.01
CA PHE A 150 -4.04 5.33 -16.71
C PHE A 150 -2.53 5.41 -16.48
N ARG A 151 -1.96 6.62 -16.53
CA ARG A 151 -0.53 6.89 -16.30
C ARG A 151 -0.35 8.11 -15.40
N PRO A 152 -0.62 7.99 -14.09
CA PRO A 152 -0.71 9.15 -13.21
C PRO A 152 0.59 9.95 -13.20
N VAL A 153 0.46 11.27 -13.09
CA VAL A 153 1.57 12.21 -12.93
C VAL A 153 1.28 13.15 -11.76
N CYS A 154 2.31 13.46 -10.98
CA CYS A 154 2.23 14.34 -9.83
C CYS A 154 2.96 15.65 -10.13
N ALA A 155 2.25 16.78 -10.07
CA ALA A 155 2.82 18.11 -10.08
C ALA A 155 3.11 18.56 -8.63
N GLU A 156 4.39 18.74 -8.31
CA GLU A 156 4.85 19.25 -7.01
C GLU A 156 5.12 20.76 -7.13
N PHE A 157 4.45 21.58 -6.30
CA PHE A 157 4.63 23.03 -6.27
C PHE A 157 5.61 23.44 -5.17
N VAL A 158 6.24 24.61 -5.32
CA VAL A 158 7.23 25.14 -4.36
C VAL A 158 6.62 25.40 -2.98
N ASP A 159 5.34 25.78 -2.90
CA ASP A 159 4.59 25.97 -1.64
C ASP A 159 4.29 24.66 -0.89
N GLY A 160 4.68 23.51 -1.44
CA GLY A 160 4.47 22.19 -0.85
C GLY A 160 3.12 21.55 -1.19
N ARG A 161 2.26 22.22 -1.96
CA ARG A 161 1.06 21.63 -2.57
C ARG A 161 1.43 20.63 -3.66
N GLN A 162 0.60 19.62 -3.84
CA GLN A 162 0.81 18.56 -4.82
C GLN A 162 -0.52 18.23 -5.50
N LEU A 163 -0.49 17.99 -6.82
CA LEU A 163 -1.67 17.66 -7.61
C LEU A 163 -1.41 16.44 -8.49
N SER A 164 -2.29 15.46 -8.44
CA SER A 164 -2.20 14.25 -9.26
C SER A 164 -3.14 14.35 -10.47
N TYR A 165 -2.62 14.11 -11.67
CA TYR A 165 -3.39 14.06 -12.92
C TYR A 165 -3.47 12.63 -13.45
N TYR A 166 -4.55 12.31 -14.18
CA TYR A 166 -4.81 10.95 -14.70
C TYR A 166 -3.73 10.43 -15.66
N SER A 167 -3.22 11.30 -16.54
CA SER A 167 -2.17 10.99 -17.51
C SER A 167 -1.31 12.23 -17.81
N PRO A 168 -0.10 12.08 -18.38
CA PRO A 168 0.68 13.23 -18.85
C PRO A 168 -0.06 14.03 -19.93
N CYS A 169 -0.91 13.38 -20.72
CA CYS A 169 -1.77 14.02 -21.72
C CYS A 169 -2.85 14.90 -21.05
N PHE A 170 -3.50 14.38 -20.01
CA PHE A 170 -4.48 15.14 -19.23
C PHE A 170 -3.83 16.28 -18.42
N ALA A 171 -2.54 16.20 -18.13
CA ALA A 171 -1.74 17.31 -17.59
C ALA A 171 -1.29 18.32 -18.66
N GLY A 172 -1.53 18.04 -19.95
CA GLY A 172 -1.18 18.92 -21.06
C GLY A 172 0.33 19.05 -21.29
N CYS A 173 1.11 18.03 -20.92
CA CYS A 173 2.57 18.01 -21.11
C CYS A 173 2.91 17.75 -22.59
N SER A 174 3.58 18.73 -23.22
CA SER A 174 3.97 18.64 -24.63
C SER A 174 5.32 17.95 -24.84
N GLU A 175 6.19 17.95 -23.82
CA GLU A 175 7.53 17.37 -23.91
C GLU A 175 7.55 15.89 -23.47
N PRO A 176 8.36 15.05 -24.13
CA PRO A 176 8.50 13.65 -23.75
C PRO A 176 9.15 13.51 -22.37
N TYR A 177 8.84 12.40 -21.69
CA TYR A 177 9.42 12.09 -20.39
C TYR A 177 10.95 12.09 -20.46
N THR A 178 11.59 12.93 -19.66
CA THR A 178 13.05 12.99 -19.61
C THR A 178 13.56 11.99 -18.58
N PRO A 179 14.18 10.86 -18.98
CA PRO A 179 14.58 9.81 -18.04
C PRO A 179 15.71 10.24 -17.11
N LEU A 180 16.55 11.19 -17.55
CA LEU A 180 17.70 11.69 -16.78
C LEU A 180 17.25 12.44 -15.51
N GLN A 181 16.20 13.25 -15.63
CA GLN A 181 15.66 14.05 -14.54
C GLN A 181 14.39 13.43 -13.91
N LYS A 182 13.83 12.38 -14.53
CA LYS A 182 12.59 11.70 -14.13
C LYS A 182 11.38 12.64 -14.04
N VAL A 183 11.32 13.61 -14.95
CA VAL A 183 10.27 14.65 -14.97
C VAL A 183 9.61 14.79 -16.34
N TYR A 184 8.38 15.28 -16.30
CA TYR A 184 7.66 15.87 -17.41
C TYR A 184 7.81 17.38 -17.37
N SER A 185 7.81 17.99 -18.55
CA SER A 185 8.03 19.42 -18.75
C SER A 185 6.94 20.00 -19.65
N ASN A 186 6.76 21.32 -19.59
CA ASN A 186 5.87 22.07 -20.48
C ASN A 186 4.41 21.56 -20.42
N CYS A 187 3.87 21.48 -19.20
CA CYS A 187 2.53 20.99 -18.91
C CYS A 187 1.54 22.16 -18.80
N SER A 188 0.70 22.33 -19.80
CA SER A 188 -0.23 23.46 -19.93
C SER A 188 -1.38 23.47 -18.92
N CYS A 189 -1.76 22.31 -18.36
CA CYS A 189 -2.79 22.24 -17.32
C CYS A 189 -2.26 22.48 -15.90
N VAL A 190 -0.94 22.58 -15.74
CA VAL A 190 -0.31 22.88 -14.45
C VAL A 190 -0.13 24.41 -14.39
N VAL A 191 -1.10 25.09 -13.78
CA VAL A 191 -1.11 26.57 -13.74
C VAL A 191 0.03 27.09 -12.86
N GLU A 192 0.93 27.87 -13.47
CA GLU A 192 1.98 28.59 -12.78
C GLU A 192 1.53 30.05 -12.53
N THR A 193 1.44 30.47 -11.26
CA THR A 193 1.11 31.85 -10.88
C THR A 193 2.23 32.48 -10.08
N ALA A 194 2.18 33.79 -9.83
CA ALA A 194 3.16 34.50 -9.00
C ALA A 194 3.31 33.91 -7.58
N ARG A 195 2.32 33.15 -7.10
CA ARG A 195 2.36 32.42 -5.83
C ARG A 195 2.68 30.94 -6.01
N LEU A 196 2.08 30.27 -7.01
CA LEU A 196 2.32 28.86 -7.28
C LEU A 196 3.35 28.65 -8.39
N ARG A 197 4.60 28.37 -8.00
CA ARG A 197 5.63 27.88 -8.92
C ARG A 197 5.68 26.37 -8.96
N VAL A 198 5.79 25.81 -10.16
CA VAL A 198 5.96 24.37 -10.35
C VAL A 198 7.41 24.03 -10.04
N LYS A 199 7.62 23.06 -9.14
CA LYS A 199 8.96 22.57 -8.81
C LYS A 199 9.36 21.47 -9.79
N HIS A 200 8.58 20.39 -9.84
CA HIS A 200 8.79 19.27 -10.76
C HIS A 200 7.46 18.53 -11.01
N VAL A 201 7.28 18.03 -12.23
CA VAL A 201 6.19 17.10 -12.55
C VAL A 201 6.77 15.70 -12.68
N LYS A 202 6.45 14.79 -11.76
CA LYS A 202 7.00 13.44 -11.69
C LYS A 202 5.98 12.41 -12.16
N LYS A 203 6.47 11.25 -12.60
CA LYS A 203 5.63 10.08 -12.87
C LYS A 203 5.12 9.48 -11.55
N GLY A 204 3.86 9.07 -11.51
CA GLY A 204 3.20 8.45 -10.37
C GLY A 204 2.19 9.39 -9.68
N LEU A 205 1.49 8.87 -8.68
CA LEU A 205 0.69 9.70 -7.77
C LEU A 205 1.60 10.47 -6.82
N CYS A 206 1.05 11.55 -6.26
CA CYS A 206 1.75 12.37 -5.27
C CYS A 206 1.94 11.61 -3.96
N GLU A 207 3.16 11.62 -3.42
CA GLU A 207 3.48 10.93 -2.17
C GLU A 207 2.94 11.72 -0.98
N SER A 208 1.88 11.20 -0.34
CA SER A 208 1.29 11.87 0.81
C SER A 208 2.26 11.89 2.00
N LYS A 209 2.50 13.08 2.58
CA LYS A 209 3.38 13.30 3.76
C LYS A 209 2.69 12.91 5.07
N CYS A 210 2.07 11.74 5.08
CA CYS A 210 1.24 11.31 6.18
C CYS A 210 2.07 10.72 7.33
N LYS A 211 1.94 11.29 8.53
CA LYS A 211 2.50 10.68 9.75
C LYS A 211 1.86 9.31 10.06
N GLY A 212 0.66 9.04 9.53
CA GLY A 212 -0.02 7.74 9.66
C GLY A 212 0.77 6.57 9.07
N LEU A 213 1.61 6.80 8.05
CA LEU A 213 2.45 5.75 7.46
C LEU A 213 3.44 5.18 8.49
N LEU A 214 4.08 6.04 9.29
CA LEU A 214 4.99 5.59 10.37
C LEU A 214 4.23 4.83 11.45
N GLY A 215 3.05 5.30 11.85
CA GLY A 215 2.20 4.60 12.81
C GLY A 215 1.81 3.20 12.32
N PHE A 216 1.44 3.08 11.04
CA PHE A 216 1.15 1.80 10.41
C PHE A 216 2.37 0.87 10.44
N LEU A 217 3.56 1.35 10.07
CA LEU A 217 4.79 0.53 10.09
C LEU A 217 5.16 0.05 11.51
N ILE A 218 4.97 0.90 12.52
CA ILE A 218 5.21 0.55 13.94
C ILE A 218 4.26 -0.53 14.42
N MET A 219 2.98 -0.47 14.01
CA MET A 219 1.98 -1.50 14.36
C MET A 219 2.13 -2.78 13.54
N PHE A 220 2.63 -2.65 12.30
CA PHE A 220 2.88 -3.78 11.41
C PHE A 220 4.06 -4.64 11.87
N ALA A 221 5.10 -4.04 12.47
CA ALA A 221 6.25 -4.77 13.01
C ALA A 221 5.88 -5.88 14.03
N PRO A 222 5.17 -5.62 15.14
CA PRO A 222 4.79 -6.66 16.09
C PRO A 222 3.83 -7.67 15.48
N LEU A 223 2.93 -7.25 14.59
CA LEU A 223 2.04 -8.19 13.89
C LEU A 223 2.84 -9.18 13.02
N SER A 224 3.82 -8.69 12.27
CA SER A 224 4.70 -9.55 11.46
C SER A 224 5.50 -10.51 12.32
N LEU A 225 6.05 -10.04 13.45
CA LEU A 225 6.76 -10.88 14.41
C LEU A 225 5.86 -12.00 14.95
N CYS A 226 4.64 -11.66 15.41
CA CYS A 226 3.68 -12.66 15.89
C CYS A 226 3.32 -13.67 14.80
N THR A 227 3.14 -13.23 13.55
CA THR A 227 2.79 -14.11 12.42
C THR A 227 3.89 -15.14 12.15
N PHE A 228 5.16 -14.72 12.10
CA PHE A 228 6.27 -15.65 11.90
C PHE A 228 6.55 -16.52 13.13
N ALA A 229 6.33 -15.98 14.33
CA ALA A 229 6.42 -16.75 15.57
C ALA A 229 5.37 -17.87 15.64
N VAL A 230 4.19 -17.72 15.03
CA VAL A 230 3.15 -18.77 14.96
C VAL A 230 3.52 -19.90 13.98
N ALA A 231 4.31 -19.62 12.94
CA ALA A 231 4.68 -20.63 11.94
C ALA A 231 5.52 -21.78 12.54
N VAL A 232 6.49 -21.47 13.40
CA VAL A 232 7.39 -22.44 14.03
C VAL A 232 6.66 -23.50 14.90
N PRO A 233 5.79 -23.13 15.86
CA PRO A 233 5.08 -24.10 16.69
C PRO A 233 4.14 -24.97 15.86
N ILE A 234 3.45 -24.40 14.86
CA ILE A 234 2.58 -25.16 13.96
C ILE A 234 3.38 -26.22 13.19
N ILE A 235 4.50 -25.84 12.57
CA ILE A 235 5.36 -26.78 11.84
C ILE A 235 5.92 -27.85 12.79
N SER A 236 6.31 -27.48 14.02
CA SER A 236 6.83 -28.44 15.00
C SER A 236 5.79 -29.46 15.48
N VAL A 237 4.50 -29.09 15.48
CA VAL A 237 3.39 -30.00 15.83
C VAL A 237 3.03 -30.90 14.64
N ILE A 238 3.08 -30.38 13.41
CA ILE A 238 2.81 -31.17 12.20
C ILE A 238 3.88 -32.24 11.97
N LEU A 239 5.15 -31.94 12.27
CA LEU A 239 6.28 -32.85 12.08
C LEU A 239 6.43 -33.91 13.18
N ARG A 240 5.64 -33.85 14.26
CA ARG A 240 5.73 -34.72 15.42
C ARG A 240 4.64 -35.78 15.41
#